data_AF-A0A937F5R6-F1
#
_entry.id   AF-A0A937F5R6-F1
#
_cell.length_a   1.000
_cell.length_b   1.000
_cell.length_c   1.000
_cell.angle_alpha   90.00
_cell.angle_beta   90.00
_cell.angle_gamma   90.00
#
_symmetry.space_group_name_H-M   'P 1'
#
loop_
_entity.id
_entity.type
_entity.pdbx_description
1 polymer ?
#
loop_
_entity_poly.entity_id
_entity_poly.type
_entity_poly.pdbx_seq_one_letter_code
_entity_poly.pdbx_strand_id
1 'polypeptide(L)' 'MNTDELYVQFGKPALNSEISILSEDGLKIEGPSIENSGGGAIINLKGLTPGTYFLKIIDATGKENVKRFIVE' A
#
# COMPACT_ATOMS: atom_id res chain seq x y z
N MET A 1 -11.92 16.10 -2.11
CA MET A 1 -11.91 14.62 -2.08
C MET A 1 -10.84 14.26 -1.06
N ASN A 2 -11.19 13.61 0.05
CA ASN A 2 -10.21 13.32 1.09
C ASN A 2 -9.25 12.24 0.57
N THR A 3 -7.98 12.60 0.40
CA THR A 3 -6.85 11.76 -0.03
C THR A 3 -6.28 10.91 1.10
N ASP A 4 -7.04 10.71 2.18
CA ASP A 4 -6.56 10.05 3.40
C ASP A 4 -6.56 8.53 3.31
N GLU A 5 -7.19 7.94 2.27
CA GLU A 5 -7.29 6.49 2.09
C GLU A 5 -6.98 6.07 0.67
N LEU A 6 -6.15 5.03 0.54
CA LEU A 6 -5.85 4.35 -0.71
C LEU A 6 -6.54 3.00 -0.75
N TYR A 7 -7.36 2.80 -1.77
CA TYR A 7 -8.05 1.55 -2.03
C TYR A 7 -7.29 0.72 -3.06
N VAL A 8 -6.95 -0.51 -2.67
CA VAL A 8 -6.23 -1.47 -3.51
C VAL A 8 -7.15 -2.64 -3.78
N GLN A 9 -7.47 -2.91 -5.04
CA GLN A 9 -8.25 -4.08 -5.41
C GLN A 9 -7.33 -5.15 -5.99
N PHE A 10 -7.43 -6.37 -5.49
CA PHE A 10 -6.68 -7.51 -6.02
C PHE A 10 -7.53 -8.26 -7.03
N GLY A 11 -7.00 -8.52 -8.22
CA GLY A 11 -7.69 -9.31 -9.25
C GLY A 11 -7.84 -10.80 -8.89
N LYS A 12 -7.18 -11.25 -7.82
CA LYS A 12 -7.24 -12.60 -7.24
C LYS A 12 -7.10 -12.50 -5.72
N PRO A 13 -7.58 -13.49 -4.95
CA PRO A 13 -7.39 -13.51 -3.51
C PRO A 13 -5.91 -13.40 -3.14
N ALA A 14 -5.53 -12.30 -2.51
CA ALA A 14 -4.18 -11.99 -2.03
C ALA A 14 -4.03 -12.37 -0.55
N LEU A 15 -4.67 -13.47 -0.13
CA LEU A 15 -4.55 -14.02 1.22
C LEU A 15 -3.06 -14.32 1.49
N ASN A 16 -2.56 -13.87 2.64
CA ASN A 16 -1.14 -13.95 3.04
C ASN A 16 -0.17 -13.06 2.24
N SER A 17 -0.66 -12.03 1.54
CA SER A 17 0.24 -11.05 0.92
C SER A 17 0.73 -10.04 1.96
N GLU A 18 2.03 -9.75 1.93
CA GLU A 18 2.60 -8.64 2.68
C GLU A 18 2.38 -7.35 1.88
N ILE A 19 1.84 -6.33 2.53
CA ILE A 19 1.62 -5.01 1.93
C ILE A 19 2.44 -4.01 2.74
N SER A 20 3.24 -3.20 2.05
CA SER A 20 4.08 -2.17 2.65
C SER A 20 4.02 -0.89 1.84
N ILE A 21 4.11 0.25 2.52
CA ILE A 21 4.31 1.56 1.89
C ILE A 21 5.79 1.92 2.01
N LEU A 22 6.38 2.36 0.91
CA LEU A 22 7.76 2.82 0.84
C LEU A 22 7.79 4.32 0.50
N SER A 23 8.75 5.05 1.09
CA SER A 23 9.08 6.42 0.68
C SER A 23 9.69 6.46 -0.73
N GLU A 24 9.91 7.65 -1.25
CA GLU A 24 10.63 7.86 -2.51
C GLU A 24 12.02 7.21 -2.51
N ASP A 25 12.70 7.19 -1.37
CA ASP A 25 14.01 6.56 -1.18
C ASP A 25 13.94 5.02 -1.05
N GLY A 26 12.74 4.43 -1.12
CA GLY A 26 12.52 2.98 -1.00
C GLY A 26 12.50 2.46 0.44
N LEU A 27 12.48 3.34 1.44
CA LEU A 27 12.41 2.95 2.85
C LEU A 27 10.97 2.63 3.25
N LYS A 28 10.78 1.52 3.95
CA LYS A 28 9.46 1.17 4.50
C LYS A 28 9.03 2.22 5.51
N ILE A 29 7.84 2.75 5.31
CA ILE A 29 7.20 3.71 6.21
C ILE A 29 6.34 2.95 7.20
N GLU A 30 6.66 3.10 8.47
CA GLU A 30 5.81 2.68 9.58
C GLU A 30 4.79 3.80 9.84
N GLY A 31 3.51 3.47 9.94
CA GLY A 31 2.45 4.46 10.19
C GLY A 31 1.15 4.19 9.44
N PRO A 32 1.18 3.94 8.12
CA PRO A 32 -0.04 3.60 7.39
C PRO A 32 -0.70 2.37 7.98
N SER A 33 -1.97 2.49 8.34
CA SER A 33 -2.77 1.34 8.78
C SER A 33 -3.29 0.62 7.55
N ILE A 34 -3.05 -0.68 7.47
CA ILE A 34 -3.40 -1.50 6.30
C ILE A 34 -4.40 -2.58 6.70
N GLU A 35 -5.60 -2.51 6.14
CA GLU A 35 -6.65 -3.50 6.32
C GLU A 35 -6.74 -4.37 5.07
N ASN A 36 -6.29 -5.63 5.15
CA ASN A 36 -6.32 -6.58 4.04
C ASN A 36 -7.46 -7.60 4.22
N SER A 37 -8.36 -7.68 3.24
CA SER A 37 -9.50 -8.62 3.22
C SER A 37 -9.33 -9.78 2.23
N GLY A 38 -8.16 -9.90 1.59
CA GLY A 38 -7.88 -10.88 0.53
C GLY A 38 -8.40 -10.47 -0.85
N GLY A 39 -9.58 -9.85 -0.95
CA GLY A 39 -10.08 -9.26 -2.21
C GLY A 39 -9.54 -7.86 -2.52
N GLY A 40 -8.98 -7.20 -1.49
CA GLY A 40 -8.41 -5.87 -1.58
C GLY A 40 -7.82 -5.44 -0.25
N ALA A 41 -7.19 -4.28 -0.25
CA ALA A 41 -6.71 -3.61 0.95
C ALA A 41 -7.15 -2.15 0.99
N ILE A 42 -7.48 -1.67 2.19
CA ILE A 42 -7.69 -0.26 2.47
C ILE A 42 -6.48 0.21 3.27
N ILE A 43 -5.85 1.29 2.82
CA ILE A 43 -4.64 1.83 3.41
C ILE A 43 -4.93 3.25 3.87
N ASN A 44 -4.83 3.49 5.17
CA ASN A 44 -4.96 4.82 5.73
C ASN A 44 -3.62 5.56 5.60
N LEU A 45 -3.61 6.66 4.86
CA LEU A 45 -2.45 7.51 4.57
C LEU A 45 -2.35 8.72 5.51
N LYS A 46 -3.24 8.82 6.50
CA LYS A 46 -3.26 9.96 7.42
C LYS A 46 -1.94 10.09 8.16
N GLY A 47 -1.40 11.32 8.13
CA GLY A 47 -0.12 11.64 8.76
C GLY A 47 1.10 11.44 7.85
N LEU A 48 0.92 10.93 6.63
CA LEU A 48 1.95 11.06 5.60
C LEU A 48 2.03 12.51 5.13
N THR A 49 3.24 13.01 4.96
CA THR A 49 3.48 14.29 4.31
C THR A 49 3.18 14.18 2.83
N PRO A 50 2.71 15.25 2.17
CA PRO A 50 2.58 15.26 0.71
C PRO A 50 3.90 14.88 0.03
N GLY A 51 3.85 14.00 -0.96
CA GLY A 51 5.04 13.43 -1.60
C GLY A 51 4.78 12.19 -2.44
N THR A 52 5.84 11.66 -3.06
CA THR A 52 5.78 10.43 -3.85
C THR A 52 6.04 9.21 -2.96
N TYR A 53 5.18 8.20 -3.08
CA TYR A 53 5.29 6.96 -2.33
C TYR A 53 5.09 5.74 -3.25
N PHE A 54 5.49 4.57 -2.74
CA PHE A 54 5.34 3.31 -3.45
C PHE A 54 4.60 2.29 -2.58
N LEU A 55 3.57 1.68 -3.14
CA LEU A 55 2.89 0.51 -2.60
C LEU A 55 3.62 -0.75 -3.07
N LYS A 56 4.21 -1.51 -2.15
CA LYS A 56 4.80 -2.81 -2.40
C LYS A 56 3.89 -3.91 -1.87
N ILE A 57 3.54 -4.86 -2.74
CA ILE A 57 2.76 -6.05 -2.40
C ILE A 57 3.59 -7.28 -2.74
N ILE A 58 3.89 -8.10 -1.74
CA ILE A 58 4.54 -9.40 -1.91
C ILE A 58 3.47 -10.46 -1.72
N ASP A 59 3.16 -11.22 -2.76
CA ASP A 59 2.17 -12.28 -2.65
C ASP A 59 2.69 -13.51 -1.89
N ALA A 60 1.82 -14.46 -1.58
CA ALA A 60 2.16 -15.69 -0.86
C ALA A 60 3.22 -16.56 -1.58
N THR A 61 3.47 -16.33 -2.88
CA THR A 61 4.50 -17.02 -3.67
C THR A 61 5.85 -16.30 -3.64
N GLY A 62 5.91 -15.13 -3.00
CA GLY A 62 7.08 -14.24 -2.96
C GLY A 62 7.17 -13.30 -4.15
N LYS A 63 6.14 -13.20 -5.00
CA LYS A 63 6.16 -12.30 -6.16
C LYS A 63 5.87 -10.87 -5.72
N GLU A 64 6.76 -9.96 -6.10
CA GLU A 64 6.63 -8.55 -5.78
C GLU A 64 5.89 -7.76 -6.86
N ASN A 65 4.98 -6.88 -6.44
CA ASN A 65 4.33 -5.89 -7.28
C ASN A 65 4.48 -4.53 -6.61
N VAL A 66 5.05 -3.56 -7.34
CA VAL A 66 5.28 -2.20 -6.83
C VAL A 66 4.48 -1.21 -7.67
N LYS A 67 3.74 -0.31 -7.02
CA LYS A 67 3.00 0.78 -7.67
C LYS A 67 3.33 2.12 -7.04
N ARG A 68 3.60 3.11 -7.87
CA ARG A 68 3.81 4.51 -7.45
C ARG A 68 2.46 5.22 -7.25
N PHE A 69 2.37 6.05 -6.20
CA PHE A 69 1.27 6.98 -5.97
C PHE A 69 1.79 8.29 -5.36
N ILE A 70 0.95 9.32 -5.35
CA ILE A 70 1.28 10.64 -4.79
C ILE A 70 0.28 10.93 -3.68
N VAL A 71 0.78 11.43 -2.55
CA VAL A 71 -0.01 12.02 -1.47
C VAL A 71 0.01 13.54 -1.68
N GLU A 72 -1.16 14.17 -1.72
CA GLU A 72 -1.36 15.62 -1.92
C GLU A 72 -1.87 16.29 -0.65
#